data_AF-A0A6N7PFF2-F1
#
_entry.id   AF-A0A6N7PFF2-F1
#
_cell.length_a   1.000
_cell.length_b   1.000
_cell.length_c   1.000
_cell.angle_alpha   90.00
_cell.angle_beta   90.00
_cell.angle_gamma   90.00
#
_symmetry.space_group_name_H-M   'P 1'
#
loop_
_entity.id
_entity.type
_entity.pdbx_description
1 polymer ?
#
loop_
_entity_poly.entity_id
_entity_poly.type
_entity_poly.pdbx_seq_one_letter_code
_entity_poly.pdbx_strand_id
1 'polypeptide(L)'
;MCPASGSNEFPSGIHHVDAPIVGDEERLPRDPMAALDKLTQLNGSSPSASAHACGAVSLVGAMLATAGYAGLVDLAERIGDELADERREELERLARAIAGGGPDATYGALADYALLIYRRYRGMDGGMEYRKFLHLMQRAGFSPPRRASDDDVARTLAQRGECWPAKISIFGDQGDHWILVGRDARGLFVFDPYPRDDGSQIIRPGEADWKRYVEAIGEDEAGRNTIGFLPAE
;
A
#
# COMPACT_ATOMS: atom_id res chain seq x y z
N MET A 1 -22.75 8.05 -33.84
CA MET A 1 -22.34 6.65 -33.63
C MET A 1 -21.13 6.68 -32.72
N CYS A 2 -21.31 6.30 -31.45
CA CYS A 2 -20.23 6.16 -30.48
C CYS A 2 -19.42 4.89 -30.80
N PRO A 3 -18.08 4.88 -30.65
CA PRO A 3 -17.35 3.63 -30.69
C PRO A 3 -17.59 2.86 -29.38
N ALA A 4 -17.83 1.57 -29.52
CA ALA A 4 -18.07 0.62 -28.44
C ALA A 4 -16.84 0.48 -27.54
N SER A 5 -17.07 0.46 -26.23
CA SER A 5 -16.09 0.04 -25.22
C SER A 5 -15.77 -1.44 -25.43
N GLY A 6 -14.58 -1.73 -25.95
CA GLY A 6 -14.04 -3.08 -25.98
C GLY A 6 -13.58 -3.46 -24.58
N SER A 7 -14.29 -4.38 -23.93
CA SER A 7 -13.78 -5.16 -22.80
C SER A 7 -12.64 -6.04 -23.32
N ASN A 8 -11.39 -5.70 -22.99
CA ASN A 8 -10.26 -6.60 -23.19
C ASN A 8 -10.26 -7.60 -22.02
N GLU A 9 -11.00 -8.70 -22.18
CA GLU A 9 -10.86 -9.88 -21.34
C GLU A 9 -9.53 -10.57 -21.69
N PHE A 10 -8.61 -10.61 -20.72
CA PHE A 10 -7.47 -11.51 -20.79
C PHE A 10 -7.90 -12.92 -20.37
N PRO A 11 -7.29 -14.00 -20.91
CA PRO A 11 -7.70 -15.38 -20.63
C PRO A 11 -7.44 -15.86 -19.18
N SER A 12 -6.89 -15.01 -18.31
CA SER A 12 -6.43 -15.36 -16.96
C SER A 12 -7.41 -15.05 -15.82
N GLY A 13 -8.62 -14.54 -16.11
CA GLY A 13 -9.61 -14.27 -15.06
C GLY A 13 -9.28 -13.12 -14.10
N ILE A 14 -8.23 -12.33 -14.40
CA ILE A 14 -7.95 -11.07 -13.70
C ILE A 14 -8.87 -10.00 -14.32
N HIS A 15 -9.97 -9.72 -13.64
CA HIS A 15 -10.85 -8.60 -13.99
C HIS A 15 -10.18 -7.30 -13.53
N HIS A 16 -9.74 -6.48 -14.48
CA HIS A 16 -9.35 -5.10 -14.18
C HIS A 16 -10.59 -4.31 -13.82
N VAL A 17 -10.73 -3.98 -12.53
CA VAL A 17 -11.80 -3.12 -12.04
C VAL A 17 -11.39 -1.68 -12.31
N ASP A 18 -12.30 -0.89 -12.90
CA ASP A 18 -12.12 0.55 -12.95
C ASP A 18 -12.02 1.07 -11.51
N ALA A 19 -10.88 1.68 -11.17
CA ALA A 19 -10.67 2.21 -9.83
C ALA A 19 -11.85 3.12 -9.42
N PRO A 20 -12.40 3.02 -8.19
CA PRO A 20 -13.29 4.05 -7.70
C PRO A 20 -12.57 5.39 -7.86
N ILE A 21 -13.10 6.25 -8.74
CA ILE A 21 -12.55 7.58 -8.95
C ILE A 21 -12.95 8.41 -7.73
N VAL A 22 -12.09 8.42 -6.72
CA VAL A 22 -12.17 9.34 -5.60
C VAL A 22 -11.57 10.66 -6.07
N GLY A 23 -12.33 11.75 -5.95
CA GLY A 23 -11.82 13.07 -6.28
C GLY A 23 -10.79 13.54 -5.25
N ASP A 24 -9.77 14.26 -5.69
CA ASP A 24 -8.73 14.83 -4.82
C ASP A 24 -9.30 15.71 -3.70
N GLU A 25 -10.45 16.34 -3.95
CA GLU A 25 -11.16 17.22 -3.02
C GLU A 25 -12.07 16.46 -2.04
N GLU A 26 -12.24 15.14 -2.21
CA GLU A 26 -13.04 14.35 -1.29
C GLU A 26 -12.36 14.30 0.08
N ARG A 27 -13.15 14.59 1.12
CA ARG A 27 -12.65 14.62 2.50
C ARG A 27 -12.42 13.23 3.04
N LEU A 28 -11.32 13.09 3.76
CA LEU A 28 -11.02 11.90 4.52
C LEU A 28 -12.04 11.74 5.66
N PRO A 29 -12.58 10.53 5.86
CA PRO A 29 -13.39 10.24 7.03
C PRO A 29 -12.56 10.37 8.31
N ARG A 30 -13.23 10.54 9.46
CA ARG A 30 -12.53 10.56 10.77
C ARG A 30 -11.92 9.21 11.13
N ASP A 31 -12.51 8.13 10.63
CA ASP A 31 -12.00 6.77 10.81
C ASP A 31 -10.95 6.47 9.74
N PRO A 32 -9.67 6.26 10.11
CA PRO A 32 -8.61 5.88 9.17
C PRO A 32 -8.94 4.63 8.35
N MET A 33 -9.78 3.74 8.89
CA MET A 33 -10.15 2.50 8.21
C MET A 33 -11.16 2.73 7.11
N ALA A 34 -12.13 3.60 7.34
CA ALA A 34 -13.04 4.03 6.29
C ALA A 34 -12.31 4.82 5.18
N ALA A 35 -11.19 5.47 5.51
CA ALA A 35 -10.35 6.11 4.49
C ALA A 35 -9.60 5.09 3.64
N LEU A 36 -9.16 4.02 4.30
CA LEU A 36 -8.44 2.93 3.65
C LEU A 36 -9.29 2.16 2.65
N ASP A 37 -10.59 2.01 2.91
CA ASP A 37 -11.52 1.36 1.98
C ASP A 37 -11.43 2.01 0.59
N LYS A 38 -11.33 3.34 0.53
CA LYS A 38 -11.24 4.08 -0.74
C LYS A 38 -9.80 4.41 -1.17
N LEU A 39 -8.79 3.91 -0.46
CA LEU A 39 -7.38 4.20 -0.74
C LEU A 39 -6.86 3.33 -1.88
N THR A 40 -7.22 3.65 -3.12
CA THR A 40 -6.62 3.01 -4.29
C THR A 40 -5.29 3.67 -4.64
N GLN A 41 -4.63 3.24 -5.71
CA GLN A 41 -3.63 4.06 -6.42
C GLN A 41 -4.14 5.51 -6.50
N LEU A 42 -3.60 6.36 -5.63
CA LEU A 42 -4.11 7.71 -5.46
C LEU A 42 -3.83 8.47 -6.75
N ASN A 43 -4.90 8.95 -7.40
CA ASN A 43 -4.76 9.88 -8.50
C ASN A 43 -4.39 11.21 -7.85
N GLY A 44 -3.11 11.44 -7.55
CA GLY A 44 -2.66 12.81 -7.37
C GLY A 44 -2.95 13.56 -8.66
N SER A 45 -2.91 14.89 -8.60
CA SER A 45 -2.93 15.81 -9.76
C SER A 45 -1.84 15.55 -10.84
N SER A 46 -1.13 14.42 -10.78
CA SER A 46 -0.28 13.86 -11.81
C SER A 46 -0.67 12.41 -12.15
N PRO A 47 -0.98 12.08 -13.42
CA PRO A 47 -1.17 10.71 -13.94
C PRO A 47 0.02 9.75 -13.71
N SER A 48 1.12 10.24 -13.13
CA SER A 48 2.33 9.48 -12.82
C SER A 48 2.33 8.81 -11.44
N ALA A 49 1.36 9.15 -10.57
CA ALA A 49 1.22 8.54 -9.25
C ALA A 49 0.68 7.10 -9.31
N SER A 50 -0.20 6.80 -10.27
CA SER A 50 -0.97 5.56 -10.27
C SER A 50 -0.09 4.32 -10.42
N ALA A 51 0.70 4.20 -11.48
CA ALA A 51 1.48 2.98 -11.72
C ALA A 51 2.77 2.86 -10.87
N HIS A 52 3.40 3.97 -10.47
CA HIS A 52 4.76 3.94 -9.88
C HIS A 52 4.81 4.17 -8.36
N ALA A 53 3.71 4.60 -7.73
CA ALA A 53 3.67 4.87 -6.30
C ALA A 53 2.98 3.77 -5.49
N CYS A 54 2.69 2.60 -6.06
CA CYS A 54 1.96 1.52 -5.39
C CYS A 54 2.56 1.17 -4.03
N GLY A 55 3.89 1.04 -3.90
CA GLY A 55 4.52 0.79 -2.60
C GLY A 55 4.41 1.96 -1.61
N ALA A 56 4.35 3.21 -2.07
CA ALA A 56 4.17 4.38 -1.20
C ALA A 56 2.72 4.48 -0.70
N VAL A 57 1.75 4.23 -1.58
CA VAL A 57 0.33 4.12 -1.22
C VAL A 57 0.10 2.96 -0.27
N SER A 58 0.75 1.81 -0.52
CA SER A 58 0.77 0.70 0.42
C SER A 58 1.28 1.15 1.77
N LEU A 59 2.46 1.78 1.84
CA LEU A 59 3.01 2.23 3.11
C LEU A 59 2.02 3.13 3.88
N VAL A 60 1.42 4.10 3.20
CA VAL A 60 0.38 4.96 3.76
C VAL A 60 -0.81 4.14 4.28
N GLY A 61 -1.29 3.18 3.50
CA GLY A 61 -2.39 2.31 3.88
C GLY A 61 -2.09 1.46 5.13
N ALA A 62 -0.90 0.89 5.21
CA ALA A 62 -0.44 0.17 6.40
C ALA A 62 -0.35 1.07 7.63
N MET A 63 0.10 2.32 7.46
CA MET A 63 0.15 3.28 8.57
C MET A 63 -1.25 3.64 9.06
N LEU A 64 -2.20 3.89 8.15
CA LEU A 64 -3.60 4.11 8.52
C LEU A 64 -4.17 2.91 9.30
N ALA A 65 -3.85 1.69 8.86
CA ALA A 65 -4.32 0.46 9.49
C ALA A 65 -3.74 0.22 10.89
N THR A 66 -2.48 0.61 11.13
CA THR A 66 -1.74 0.24 12.35
C THR A 66 -1.60 1.36 13.37
N ALA A 67 -1.42 2.60 12.89
CA ALA A 67 -1.16 3.79 13.68
C ALA A 67 -2.16 4.93 13.42
N GLY A 68 -3.09 4.77 12.47
CA GLY A 68 -4.03 5.80 12.06
C GLY A 68 -3.33 7.03 11.47
N TYR A 69 -4.03 8.17 11.46
CA TYR A 69 -3.45 9.41 10.92
C TYR A 69 -2.25 9.94 11.72
N ALA A 70 -2.17 9.64 13.02
CA ALA A 70 -1.03 10.03 13.85
C ALA A 70 0.28 9.41 13.34
N GLY A 71 0.23 8.19 12.80
CA GLY A 71 1.40 7.55 12.19
C GLY A 71 1.98 8.37 11.03
N LEU A 72 1.15 9.05 10.24
CA LEU A 72 1.62 9.88 9.12
C LEU A 72 2.44 11.08 9.61
N VAL A 73 2.06 11.65 10.76
CA VAL A 73 2.83 12.72 11.43
C VAL A 73 4.15 12.18 11.94
N ASP A 74 4.13 11.05 12.65
CA ASP A 74 5.34 10.44 13.20
C ASP A 74 6.36 10.08 12.10
N LEU A 75 5.89 9.56 10.96
CA LEU A 75 6.76 9.27 9.83
C LEU A 75 7.33 10.55 9.20
N ALA A 76 6.56 11.64 9.13
CA ALA A 76 7.03 12.90 8.55
C ALA A 76 8.10 13.59 9.42
N GLU A 77 8.03 13.42 10.74
CA GLU A 77 9.00 13.97 11.70
C GLU A 77 10.31 13.14 11.74
N ARG A 78 10.20 11.81 11.71
CA ARG A 78 11.29 10.94 11.22
C ARG A 78 11.46 11.26 9.72
N ILE A 79 12.43 10.82 8.95
CA ILE A 79 12.60 11.23 7.52
C ILE A 79 12.70 12.74 7.17
N GLY A 80 12.23 13.70 7.98
CA GLY A 80 12.30 15.13 7.69
C GLY A 80 13.73 15.64 7.58
N ASP A 81 14.64 15.05 8.37
CA ASP A 81 16.10 15.21 8.28
C ASP A 81 16.71 14.69 6.97
N GLU A 82 15.97 13.90 6.20
CA GLU A 82 16.40 13.33 4.94
C GLU A 82 15.83 14.07 3.71
N LEU A 83 15.09 15.15 3.94
CA LEU A 83 14.44 15.97 2.92
C LEU A 83 15.06 17.37 2.88
N ALA A 84 15.03 17.99 1.70
CA ALA A 84 15.30 19.42 1.58
C ALA A 84 14.23 20.22 2.35
N ASP A 85 14.60 21.39 2.89
CA ASP A 85 13.73 22.19 3.77
C ASP A 85 12.31 22.39 3.22
N GLU A 86 12.19 22.81 1.95
CA GLU A 86 10.90 23.02 1.28
C GLU A 86 10.04 21.74 1.24
N ARG A 87 10.66 20.57 1.03
CA ARG A 87 9.94 19.28 0.96
C ARG A 87 9.62 18.75 2.35
N ARG A 88 10.49 19.00 3.34
CA ARG A 88 10.23 18.68 4.74
C ARG A 88 9.02 19.46 5.23
N GLU A 89 9.02 20.77 5.04
CA GLU A 89 7.92 21.65 5.44
C GLU A 89 6.61 21.24 4.78
N GLU A 90 6.64 20.92 3.48
CA GLU A 90 5.46 20.46 2.78
C GLU A 90 4.95 19.10 3.30
N LEU A 91 5.85 18.13 3.52
CA LEU A 91 5.47 16.83 4.06
C LEU A 91 4.84 16.96 5.47
N GLU A 92 5.47 17.73 6.35
CA GLU A 92 4.97 17.98 7.71
C GLU A 92 3.63 18.72 7.69
N ARG A 93 3.46 19.71 6.80
CA ARG A 93 2.21 20.44 6.62
C ARG A 93 1.09 19.50 6.19
N LEU A 94 1.32 18.66 5.18
CA LEU A 94 0.35 17.66 4.71
C LEU A 94 -0.01 16.68 5.83
N ALA A 95 0.99 16.13 6.54
CA ALA A 95 0.77 15.19 7.63
C ALA A 95 -0.13 15.78 8.73
N ARG A 96 0.17 17.02 9.17
CA ARG A 96 -0.62 17.72 10.19
C ARG A 96 -2.03 18.06 9.71
N ALA A 97 -2.18 18.46 8.44
CA ALA A 97 -3.48 18.75 7.85
C ALA A 97 -4.38 17.50 7.80
N ILE A 98 -3.83 16.39 7.29
CA ILE A 98 -4.49 15.09 7.24
C ILE A 98 -4.91 14.64 8.64
N ALA A 99 -3.98 14.64 9.60
CA ALA A 99 -4.26 14.19 10.97
C ALA A 99 -5.22 15.11 11.73
N GLY A 100 -5.26 16.40 11.38
CA GLY A 100 -6.20 17.36 11.97
C GLY A 100 -7.66 17.15 11.55
N GLY A 101 -7.92 16.43 10.45
CA GLY A 101 -9.28 16.16 9.94
C GLY A 101 -10.04 17.42 9.51
N GLY A 102 -9.32 18.50 9.20
CA GLY A 102 -9.87 19.77 8.75
C GLY A 102 -10.32 19.75 7.29
N PRO A 103 -10.70 20.90 6.71
CA PRO A 103 -11.09 21.00 5.31
C PRO A 103 -10.04 20.47 4.32
N ASP A 104 -8.75 20.57 4.70
CA ASP A 104 -7.61 20.16 3.89
C ASP A 104 -7.23 18.67 4.05
N ALA A 105 -7.94 17.92 4.91
CA ALA A 105 -7.75 16.49 5.06
C ALA A 105 -8.49 15.75 3.93
N THR A 106 -7.88 15.71 2.75
CA THR A 106 -8.47 15.13 1.55
C THR A 106 -7.67 13.94 1.00
N TYR A 107 -8.27 13.16 0.11
CA TYR A 107 -7.55 12.11 -0.61
C TYR A 107 -6.43 12.68 -1.50
N GLY A 108 -6.59 13.89 -2.04
CA GLY A 108 -5.53 14.60 -2.76
C GLY A 108 -4.33 14.92 -1.86
N ALA A 109 -4.57 15.42 -0.64
CA ALA A 109 -3.49 15.65 0.33
C ALA A 109 -2.76 14.34 0.70
N LEU A 110 -3.50 13.24 0.83
CA LEU A 110 -2.93 11.92 1.07
C LEU A 110 -2.09 11.43 -0.14
N ALA A 111 -2.52 11.78 -1.36
CA ALA A 111 -1.81 11.46 -2.60
C ALA A 111 -0.48 12.21 -2.68
N ASP A 112 -0.50 13.51 -2.41
CA ASP A 112 0.69 14.35 -2.39
C ASP A 112 1.68 13.91 -1.31
N TYR A 113 1.18 13.51 -0.14
CA TYR A 113 1.98 12.93 0.92
C TYR A 113 2.69 11.64 0.45
N ALA A 114 1.95 10.70 -0.15
CA ALA A 114 2.53 9.47 -0.70
C ALA A 114 3.56 9.75 -1.81
N LEU A 115 3.30 10.75 -2.67
CA LEU A 115 4.20 11.17 -3.74
C LEU A 115 5.51 11.74 -3.22
N LEU A 116 5.51 12.50 -2.13
CA LEU A 116 6.73 13.01 -1.51
C LEU A 116 7.61 11.87 -0.98
N ILE A 117 6.99 10.87 -0.33
CA ILE A 117 7.70 9.65 0.11
C ILE A 117 8.28 8.93 -1.10
N TYR A 118 7.47 8.65 -2.12
CA TYR A 118 7.92 8.00 -3.35
C TYR A 118 9.10 8.75 -3.99
N ARG A 119 9.04 10.07 -4.11
CA ARG A 119 10.12 10.88 -4.71
C ARG A 119 11.44 10.79 -3.93
N ARG A 120 11.36 10.70 -2.59
CA ARG A 120 12.54 10.53 -1.72
C ARG A 120 13.10 9.12 -1.80
N TYR A 121 12.21 8.14 -1.85
CA TYR A 121 12.57 6.75 -1.64
C TYR A 121 12.64 5.90 -2.90
N ARG A 122 12.18 6.36 -4.08
CA ARG A 122 12.29 5.80 -5.45
C ARG A 122 12.48 4.29 -5.60
N GLY A 123 11.72 3.66 -6.50
CA GLY A 123 11.77 2.20 -6.71
C GLY A 123 10.72 1.44 -5.89
N MET A 124 9.76 2.15 -5.29
CA MET A 124 8.62 1.55 -4.59
C MET A 124 7.62 0.85 -5.54
N ASP A 125 7.99 0.70 -6.81
CA ASP A 125 7.33 -0.03 -7.88
C ASP A 125 7.98 -1.40 -8.17
N GLY A 126 8.99 -1.82 -7.39
CA GLY A 126 9.71 -3.09 -7.64
C GLY A 126 11.22 -2.96 -7.60
N GLY A 127 11.75 -1.77 -7.89
CA GLY A 127 13.18 -1.53 -8.05
C GLY A 127 13.94 -1.07 -6.81
N MET A 128 13.31 -0.97 -5.64
CA MET A 128 13.95 -0.42 -4.43
C MET A 128 14.99 -1.38 -3.86
N GLU A 129 16.19 -0.87 -3.58
CA GLU A 129 17.21 -1.62 -2.85
C GLU A 129 16.73 -2.03 -1.45
N TYR A 130 16.99 -3.27 -1.06
CA TYR A 130 16.51 -3.85 0.20
C TYR A 130 16.92 -3.06 1.45
N ARG A 131 18.16 -2.55 1.52
CA ARG A 131 18.60 -1.73 2.67
C ARG A 131 17.85 -0.41 2.79
N LYS A 132 17.53 0.21 1.65
CA LYS A 132 16.74 1.45 1.59
C LYS A 132 15.31 1.18 2.03
N PHE A 133 14.77 0.04 1.60
CA PHE A 133 13.47 -0.45 2.02
C PHE A 133 13.41 -0.67 3.55
N LEU A 134 14.37 -1.43 4.10
CA LEU A 134 14.49 -1.67 5.54
C LEU A 134 14.55 -0.36 6.34
N HIS A 135 15.36 0.60 5.89
CA HIS A 135 15.46 1.91 6.52
C HIS A 135 14.11 2.62 6.57
N LEU A 136 13.39 2.69 5.43
CA LEU A 136 12.07 3.33 5.37
C LEU A 136 11.07 2.67 6.34
N MET A 137 11.03 1.32 6.40
CA MET A 137 10.14 0.61 7.32
C MET A 137 10.45 0.93 8.79
N GLN A 138 11.73 0.98 9.15
CA GLN A 138 12.15 1.37 10.50
C GLN A 138 11.73 2.80 10.82
N ARG A 139 11.86 3.74 9.88
CA ARG A 139 11.37 5.12 10.05
C ARG A 139 9.85 5.13 10.23
N ALA A 140 9.11 4.34 9.47
CA ALA A 140 7.66 4.18 9.62
C ALA A 140 7.21 3.46 10.91
N GLY A 141 8.16 2.95 11.71
CA GLY A 141 7.86 2.25 12.97
C GLY A 141 7.52 0.77 12.79
N PHE A 142 7.70 0.23 11.58
CA PHE A 142 7.56 -1.19 11.31
C PHE A 142 8.86 -1.94 11.56
N SER A 143 8.73 -3.16 12.05
CA SER A 143 9.86 -4.07 12.24
C SER A 143 9.79 -5.22 11.24
N PRO A 144 10.94 -5.71 10.74
CA PRO A 144 10.97 -6.95 9.97
C PRO A 144 10.40 -8.10 10.79
N PRO A 145 9.69 -9.03 10.13
CA PRO A 145 9.25 -10.25 10.80
C PRO A 145 10.47 -11.02 11.28
N ARG A 146 10.41 -11.55 12.50
CA ARG A 146 11.53 -12.32 13.09
C ARG A 146 11.78 -13.65 12.38
N ARG A 147 10.80 -14.13 11.65
CA ARG A 147 10.82 -15.35 10.83
C ARG A 147 10.03 -15.04 9.58
N ALA A 148 10.60 -15.30 8.40
CA ALA A 148 9.88 -15.25 7.15
C ALA A 148 9.51 -16.69 6.75
N SER A 149 8.21 -16.92 6.54
CA SER A 149 7.70 -18.16 5.95
C SER A 149 6.59 -17.77 4.99
N ASP A 150 6.87 -17.88 3.69
CA ASP A 150 5.89 -17.57 2.64
C ASP A 150 4.62 -18.44 2.78
N ASP A 151 4.80 -19.69 3.24
CA ASP A 151 3.71 -20.64 3.53
C ASP A 151 2.89 -20.31 4.79
N ASP A 152 3.37 -19.43 5.68
CA ASP A 152 2.73 -19.14 6.96
C ASP A 152 2.93 -17.69 7.41
N VAL A 153 2.08 -16.83 6.87
CA VAL A 153 2.06 -15.41 7.21
C VAL A 153 1.59 -15.14 8.62
N ALA A 154 0.69 -15.96 9.16
CA ALA A 154 0.25 -15.82 10.53
C ALA A 154 1.42 -15.98 11.52
N ARG A 155 2.35 -16.90 11.23
CA ARG A 155 3.61 -17.06 11.97
C ARG A 155 4.66 -16.03 11.61
N THR A 156 4.66 -15.49 10.39
CA THR A 156 5.56 -14.42 9.96
C THR A 156 5.24 -13.10 10.67
N LEU A 157 3.97 -12.73 10.75
CA LEU A 157 3.45 -11.52 11.39
C LEU A 157 2.70 -11.93 12.67
N ALA A 158 3.45 -12.28 13.71
CA ALA A 158 2.93 -12.81 14.96
C ALA A 158 2.40 -11.72 15.89
N GLN A 159 2.88 -10.47 15.77
CA GLN A 159 2.57 -9.39 16.71
C GLN A 159 1.79 -8.26 16.05
N ARG A 160 0.93 -7.60 16.85
CA ARG A 160 0.25 -6.38 16.41
C ARG A 160 1.28 -5.30 16.09
N GLY A 161 1.07 -4.60 14.97
CA GLY A 161 1.98 -3.57 14.48
C GLY A 161 3.12 -4.12 13.61
N GLU A 162 3.28 -5.45 13.51
CA GLU A 162 4.11 -6.02 12.47
C GLU A 162 3.41 -5.84 11.13
N CYS A 163 4.11 -5.19 10.20
CA CYS A 163 3.67 -5.03 8.82
C CYS A 163 4.90 -5.13 7.95
N TRP A 164 4.83 -5.99 6.94
CA TRP A 164 5.92 -6.22 6.01
C TRP A 164 5.37 -6.24 4.59
N PRO A 165 6.07 -5.63 3.64
CA PRO A 165 5.63 -5.71 2.28
C PRO A 165 5.81 -7.14 1.82
N ALA A 166 4.96 -7.49 0.90
CA ALA A 166 5.06 -8.77 0.26
C ALA A 166 4.87 -8.55 -1.23
N LYS A 167 5.56 -9.37 -2.00
CA LYS A 167 5.55 -9.29 -3.44
C LYS A 167 4.62 -10.38 -3.95
N ILE A 168 3.59 -9.99 -4.67
CA ILE A 168 2.80 -10.94 -5.46
C ILE A 168 3.51 -11.03 -6.81
N SER A 169 4.08 -12.20 -7.10
CA SER A 169 4.50 -12.51 -8.46
C SER A 169 3.27 -12.90 -9.28
N ILE A 170 2.99 -12.10 -10.31
CA ILE A 170 1.93 -12.37 -11.28
C ILE A 170 2.62 -12.85 -12.56
N PHE A 171 2.45 -14.11 -12.92
CA PHE A 171 3.02 -14.67 -14.15
C PHE A 171 2.49 -13.93 -15.40
N GLY A 172 3.39 -13.62 -16.34
CA GLY A 172 3.10 -12.94 -17.61
C GLY A 172 3.58 -11.48 -17.67
N ASP A 173 3.13 -10.74 -18.69
CA ASP A 173 3.59 -9.38 -19.03
C ASP A 173 3.17 -8.30 -18.01
N GLN A 174 2.49 -8.69 -16.92
CA GLN A 174 1.86 -7.77 -15.96
C GLN A 174 2.81 -7.27 -14.86
N GLY A 175 4.00 -7.87 -14.74
CA GLY A 175 5.02 -7.43 -13.79
C GLY A 175 4.70 -7.76 -12.34
N ASP A 176 5.67 -7.48 -11.47
CA ASP A 176 5.56 -7.73 -10.05
C ASP A 176 4.72 -6.66 -9.33
N HIS A 177 3.91 -7.08 -8.36
CA HIS A 177 3.04 -6.18 -7.61
C HIS A 177 3.35 -6.16 -6.11
N TRP A 178 3.33 -4.97 -5.51
CA TRP A 178 3.56 -4.77 -4.08
C TRP A 178 2.26 -4.65 -3.30
N ILE A 179 2.10 -5.57 -2.36
CA ILE A 179 1.11 -5.48 -1.30
C ILE A 179 1.80 -5.22 0.03
N LEU A 180 1.01 -4.85 1.03
CA LEU A 180 1.44 -4.90 2.41
C LEU A 180 0.63 -5.93 3.17
N VAL A 181 1.32 -6.71 3.96
CA VAL A 181 0.69 -7.66 4.87
C VAL A 181 1.00 -7.19 6.27
N GLY A 182 -0.02 -7.13 7.12
CA GLY A 182 0.14 -6.65 8.49
C GLY A 182 -0.77 -7.35 9.47
N ARG A 183 -0.53 -7.09 10.75
CA ARG A 183 -1.42 -7.47 11.83
C ARG A 183 -1.78 -6.25 12.66
N ASP A 184 -3.05 -5.92 12.75
CA ASP A 184 -3.57 -4.84 13.60
C ASP A 184 -4.38 -5.40 14.78
N ALA A 185 -5.14 -4.54 15.47
CA ALA A 185 -5.98 -4.96 16.60
C ALA A 185 -7.11 -5.94 16.21
N ARG A 186 -7.46 -6.04 14.92
CA ARG A 186 -8.53 -6.89 14.39
C ARG A 186 -8.01 -8.17 13.75
N GLY A 187 -6.68 -8.37 13.71
CA GLY A 187 -6.05 -9.57 13.16
C GLY A 187 -5.22 -9.28 11.90
N LEU A 188 -4.96 -10.33 11.13
CA LEU A 188 -4.23 -10.23 9.87
C LEU A 188 -5.00 -9.40 8.85
N PHE A 189 -4.26 -8.66 8.04
CA PHE A 189 -4.79 -7.97 6.88
C PHE A 189 -3.79 -8.00 5.73
N VAL A 190 -4.32 -7.93 4.52
CA VAL A 190 -3.60 -7.56 3.31
C VAL A 190 -4.12 -6.22 2.87
N PHE A 191 -3.21 -5.31 2.59
CA PHE A 191 -3.50 -4.12 1.83
C PHE A 191 -2.99 -4.30 0.41
N ASP A 192 -3.90 -4.20 -0.54
CA ASP A 192 -3.62 -4.24 -1.97
C ASP A 192 -4.08 -2.92 -2.58
N PRO A 193 -3.17 -2.08 -3.13
CA PRO A 193 -3.54 -0.79 -3.73
C PRO A 193 -4.22 -0.92 -5.10
N TYR A 194 -4.37 -2.14 -5.64
CA TYR A 194 -5.18 -2.35 -6.83
C TYR A 194 -6.67 -2.31 -6.49
N PRO A 195 -7.47 -1.62 -7.31
CA PRO A 195 -8.91 -1.50 -7.08
C PRO A 195 -9.62 -2.85 -7.16
N ARG A 196 -10.62 -3.02 -6.28
CA ARG A 196 -11.50 -4.20 -6.21
C ARG A 196 -12.95 -3.79 -6.42
N ASP A 197 -13.75 -4.72 -6.95
CA ASP A 197 -15.18 -4.52 -7.23
C ASP A 197 -16.01 -4.18 -5.98
N ASP A 198 -15.55 -4.63 -4.81
CA ASP A 198 -16.19 -4.40 -3.52
C ASP A 198 -15.78 -3.08 -2.86
N GLY A 199 -14.86 -2.33 -3.47
CA GLY A 199 -14.37 -1.05 -2.97
C GLY A 199 -13.62 -1.14 -1.65
N SER A 200 -13.14 -2.33 -1.23
CA SER A 200 -12.22 -2.46 -0.10
C SER A 200 -10.80 -2.68 -0.61
N GLN A 201 -9.83 -2.00 0.00
CA GLN A 201 -8.40 -2.23 -0.27
C GLN A 201 -7.74 -3.04 0.83
N ILE A 202 -8.48 -3.32 1.91
CA ILE A 202 -8.11 -4.29 2.94
C ILE A 202 -8.84 -5.61 2.76
N ILE A 203 -8.07 -6.69 2.86
CA ILE A 203 -8.59 -8.06 2.89
C ILE A 203 -8.19 -8.67 4.23
N ARG A 204 -9.15 -9.26 4.93
CA ARG A 204 -8.95 -9.90 6.24
C ARG A 204 -9.25 -11.39 6.16
N PRO A 205 -8.34 -12.18 5.59
CA PRO A 205 -8.52 -13.62 5.58
C PRO A 205 -8.44 -14.14 7.02
N GLY A 206 -9.25 -15.16 7.34
CA GLY A 206 -8.99 -15.96 8.53
C GLY A 206 -7.60 -16.61 8.43
N GLU A 207 -6.94 -16.86 9.57
CA GLU A 207 -5.59 -17.45 9.55
C GLU A 207 -5.53 -18.78 8.78
N ALA A 208 -6.60 -19.57 8.86
CA ALA A 208 -6.74 -20.83 8.13
C ALA A 208 -6.97 -20.65 6.62
N ASP A 209 -7.51 -19.50 6.20
CA ASP A 209 -7.86 -19.20 4.80
C ASP A 209 -6.74 -18.44 4.07
N TRP A 210 -5.70 -18.00 4.80
CA TRP A 210 -4.59 -17.23 4.25
C TRP A 210 -3.96 -17.91 3.04
N LYS A 211 -3.58 -19.19 3.19
CA LYS A 211 -2.94 -19.96 2.11
C LYS A 211 -3.82 -19.98 0.86
N ARG A 212 -5.12 -20.20 1.02
CA ARG A 212 -6.08 -20.23 -0.09
C ARG A 212 -6.24 -18.86 -0.76
N TYR A 213 -6.12 -17.78 0.01
CA TYR A 213 -6.13 -16.42 -0.52
C TYR A 213 -4.86 -16.11 -1.32
N VAL A 214 -3.68 -16.45 -0.82
CA VAL A 214 -2.42 -16.35 -1.59
C VAL A 214 -2.50 -17.14 -2.88
N GLU A 215 -3.06 -18.35 -2.79
CA GLU A 215 -3.24 -19.23 -3.94
C GLU A 215 -4.19 -18.68 -5.01
N ALA A 216 -5.05 -17.72 -4.66
CA ALA A 216 -6.02 -17.13 -5.56
C ALA A 216 -5.53 -15.84 -6.24
N ILE A 217 -4.42 -15.24 -5.79
CA ILE A 217 -4.01 -13.89 -6.22
C ILE A 217 -2.67 -13.81 -6.96
N GLY A 218 -1.90 -14.90 -7.10
CA GLY A 218 -0.66 -14.90 -7.89
C GLY A 218 -0.14 -16.29 -8.18
N GLU A 219 0.47 -16.48 -9.35
CA GLU A 219 1.08 -17.72 -9.84
C GLU A 219 2.52 -17.41 -10.34
N ASP A 220 3.50 -18.27 -10.06
CA ASP A 220 4.87 -18.22 -10.61
C ASP A 220 4.99 -19.04 -11.91
N GLU A 221 6.17 -19.04 -12.58
CA GLU A 221 6.38 -19.79 -13.84
C GLU A 221 6.20 -21.31 -13.72
N ALA A 222 6.22 -21.85 -12.50
CA ALA A 222 5.97 -23.25 -12.19
C ALA A 222 4.52 -23.52 -11.74
N GLY A 223 3.64 -22.52 -11.78
CA GLY A 223 2.26 -22.58 -11.31
C GLY A 223 2.14 -22.62 -9.78
N ARG A 224 3.14 -22.11 -9.05
CA ARG A 224 3.14 -22.03 -7.59
C ARG A 224 2.84 -20.61 -7.13
N ASN A 225 2.05 -20.50 -6.09
CA ASN A 225 1.54 -19.22 -5.64
C ASN A 225 2.51 -18.61 -4.63
N THR A 226 3.20 -17.53 -4.99
CA THR A 226 4.22 -16.92 -4.14
C THR A 226 3.84 -15.49 -3.77
N ILE A 227 3.36 -15.32 -2.53
CA ILE A 227 3.67 -14.10 -1.79
C ILE A 227 5.07 -14.30 -1.20
N GLY A 228 6.07 -13.69 -1.83
CA GLY A 228 7.42 -13.69 -1.28
C GLY A 228 7.56 -12.54 -0.29
N PHE A 229 7.83 -12.83 0.98
CA PHE A 229 8.43 -11.82 1.85
C PHE A 229 9.84 -11.61 1.35
N LEU A 230 10.20 -10.38 0.97
CA LEU A 230 11.57 -10.11 0.54
C LEU A 230 12.52 -10.57 1.65
N PRO A 231 13.43 -11.54 1.36
CA PRO A 231 14.29 -12.09 2.39
C PRO A 231 15.19 -10.99 2.94
N ALA A 232 15.43 -11.03 4.25
CA ALA A 232 16.64 -10.45 4.79
C ALA A 232 17.81 -11.27 4.24
N GLU A 233 18.68 -10.64 3.46
CA GLU A 233 20.00 -11.19 3.15
C GLU A 233 20.74 -11.63 4.43
#